data_AF-A0A1Z8P408-F1
#
_entry.id   AF-A0A1Z8P408-F1
#
_cell.length_a   1.000
_cell.length_b   1.000
_cell.length_c   1.000
_cell.angle_alpha   90.00
_cell.angle_beta   90.00
_cell.angle_gamma   90.00
#
_symmetry.space_group_name_H-M   'P 1'
#
loop_
_entity.id
_entity.type
_entity.pdbx_description
1 polymer ?
#
loop_
_entity_poly.entity_id
_entity_poly.type
_entity_poly.pdbx_seq_one_letter_code
_entity_poly.pdbx_strand_id
1 'polypeptide(L)' 'MVICNCNYLTSNDIEKACEQGNNRVDAVFSCFSKRECCGQCVPEIEKYIATQSLITGLDA' A
#
# COMPACT_ATOMS: atom_id res chain seq x y z
N MET A 1 4.22 -0.21 -11.60
CA MET A 1 2.90 -0.38 -12.28
C MET A 1 1.88 0.52 -11.61
N VAL A 2 0.86 1.05 -12.32
CA VAL A 2 -0.26 1.76 -11.66
C VAL A 2 -1.15 0.72 -10.97
N ILE A 3 -1.37 0.88 -9.67
CA ILE A 3 -2.20 0.01 -8.84
C ILE A 3 -3.58 0.63 -8.63
N CYS A 4 -3.64 1.93 -8.36
CA CYS A 4 -4.90 2.67 -8.23
C CYS A 4 -5.07 3.69 -9.35
N ASN A 5 -6.04 3.49 -10.24
CA ASN A 5 -6.33 4.42 -11.32
C ASN A 5 -7.04 5.71 -10.85
N CYS A 6 -7.88 5.65 -9.82
CA CYS A 6 -8.58 6.84 -9.30
C CYS A 6 -7.63 7.83 -8.64
N ASN A 7 -6.62 7.31 -7.94
CA ASN A 7 -5.68 8.09 -7.14
C ASN A 7 -4.29 8.16 -7.78
N TYR A 8 -4.06 7.53 -8.93
CA TYR A 8 -2.77 7.42 -9.60
C TYR A 8 -1.64 6.95 -8.67
N LEU A 9 -1.92 5.95 -7.81
CA LEU A 9 -0.90 5.32 -6.97
C LEU A 9 -0.25 4.17 -7.72
N THR A 10 1.07 4.11 -7.68
CA THR A 10 1.89 3.06 -8.30
C THR A 10 2.38 2.06 -7.27
N SER A 11 2.86 0.90 -7.73
CA SER A 11 3.51 -0.12 -6.89
C SER A 11 4.59 0.49 -5.99
N ASN A 12 5.42 1.36 -6.54
CA ASN A 12 6.51 2.01 -5.80
C ASN A 12 5.97 2.98 -4.72
N ASP A 13 4.80 3.58 -4.94
CA ASP A 13 4.15 4.40 -3.91
C ASP A 13 3.63 3.52 -2.76
N ILE A 14 3.06 2.35 -3.08
CA ILE A 14 2.59 1.40 -2.06
C ILE A 14 3.78 0.86 -1.25
N GLU A 15 4.86 0.44 -1.93
CA GLU A 15 6.10 -0.04 -1.28
C GLU A 15 6.68 1.03 -0.33
N LYS A 16 6.79 2.29 -0.78
CA LYS A 16 7.25 3.40 0.08
C LYS A 16 6.36 3.62 1.30
N ALA A 17 5.04 3.53 1.14
CA ALA A 17 4.12 3.68 2.27
C ALA A 17 4.34 2.54 3.28
N CYS A 18 4.49 1.31 2.81
CA CYS A 18 4.78 0.16 3.65
C CYS A 18 6.15 0.26 4.35
N GLU A 19 7.20 0.75 3.69
CA GLU A 19 8.52 1.01 4.29
C GLU A 19 8.46 2.03 5.44
N GLN A 20 7.50 2.96 5.39
CA GLN A 20 7.22 3.92 6.47
C GLN A 20 6.34 3.34 7.60
N GLY A 21 6.03 2.03 7.54
CA GLY A 21 5.22 1.34 8.54
C GLY A 21 3.71 1.42 8.33
N ASN A 22 3.24 1.95 7.19
CA ASN A 22 1.81 2.01 6.89
C ASN A 22 1.32 0.63 6.43
N ASN A 23 0.93 -0.22 7.39
CA ASN A 23 0.54 -1.61 7.17
C ASN A 23 -0.97 -1.83 7.03
N ARG A 24 -1.72 -0.80 6.67
CA ARG A 24 -3.16 -0.85 6.41
C ARG A 24 -3.51 -0.04 5.19
N VAL A 25 -4.54 -0.45 4.46
CA VAL A 25 -4.94 0.20 3.19
C VAL A 25 -5.31 1.68 3.40
N ASP A 26 -6.05 2.00 4.45
CA ASP A 26 -6.41 3.36 4.84
C ASP A 26 -5.17 4.22 5.18
N ALA A 27 -4.20 3.63 5.88
CA ALA A 27 -2.92 4.28 6.18
C ALA A 27 -2.10 4.54 4.91
N VAL A 28 -2.06 3.59 3.97
CA VAL A 28 -1.39 3.76 2.66
C VAL A 28 -1.98 4.93 1.89
N PHE A 29 -3.32 5.04 1.79
CA PHE A 29 -3.94 6.21 1.13
C PHE A 29 -3.64 7.52 1.88
N SER A 30 -3.72 7.50 3.20
CA SER A 30 -3.47 8.67 4.05
C SER A 30 -2.03 9.18 3.94
N CYS A 31 -1.06 8.28 3.74
CA CYS A 31 0.34 8.61 3.45
C CYS A 31 0.51 9.57 2.25
N PHE A 32 -0.41 9.50 1.28
CA PHE A 32 -0.42 10.35 0.09
C PHE A 32 -1.49 11.46 0.15
N SER A 33 -2.04 11.75 1.33
CA SER A 33 -3.14 12.70 1.53
C SER A 33 -4.37 12.38 0.67
N LYS A 34 -4.64 11.10 0.44
CA LYS A 34 -5.74 10.60 -0.39
C LYS A 34 -6.68 9.75 0.46
N ARG A 35 -7.86 9.46 -0.11
CA ARG A 35 -8.80 8.47 0.42
C ARG A 35 -9.10 7.44 -0.66
N GLU A 36 -9.54 6.27 -0.24
CA GLU A 36 -10.09 5.27 -1.16
C GLU A 36 -11.25 5.89 -1.96
N CYS A 37 -11.34 5.55 -3.26
CA CYS A 37 -12.38 6.04 -4.16
C CYS A 37 -13.33 4.92 -4.58
N CYS A 38 -12.90 4.02 -5.48
CA CYS A 38 -13.74 2.92 -5.99
C CYS A 38 -13.44 1.55 -5.35
N GLY A 39 -12.41 1.44 -4.50
CA GLY A 39 -12.01 0.19 -3.84
C GLY A 39 -11.36 -0.88 -4.73
N GLN A 40 -11.36 -0.75 -6.06
CA GLN A 40 -10.89 -1.81 -6.96
C GLN A 40 -9.41 -2.19 -6.80
N CYS A 41 -8.59 -1.26 -6.31
CA CYS A 41 -7.16 -1.51 -6.08
C CYS A 41 -6.86 -2.11 -4.70
N VAL A 42 -7.84 -2.18 -3.80
CA VAL A 42 -7.67 -2.63 -2.41
C VAL A 42 -7.07 -4.04 -2.33
N PRO A 43 -7.58 -5.06 -3.06
CA PRO A 43 -7.03 -6.41 -2.95
C PRO A 43 -5.56 -6.50 -3.38
N GLU A 44 -5.12 -5.65 -4.30
CA GLU A 44 -3.72 -5.63 -4.73
C GLU A 44 -2.83 -4.92 -3.69
N ILE A 45 -3.28 -3.80 -3.13
CA ILE A 45 -2.58 -3.10 -2.04
C ILE A 45 -2.40 -4.04 -0.82
N GLU A 46 -3.40 -4.85 -0.48
CA GLU A 46 -3.31 -5.82 0.61
C GLU A 46 -2.21 -6.87 0.37
N LYS A 47 -2.00 -7.33 -0.87
CA LYS A 47 -0.90 -8.25 -1.20
C LYS A 47 0.47 -7.62 -0.96
N TYR A 48 0.64 -6.34 -1.32
CA TYR A 48 1.89 -5.61 -1.06
C TYR A 48 2.15 -5.49 0.45
N ILE A 49 1.13 -5.10 1.23
CA ILE A 49 1.22 -5.01 2.69
C ILE A 49 1.59 -6.37 3.32
N ALA A 50 0.92 -7.45 2.89
CA ALA A 50 1.19 -8.80 3.38
C ALA A 50 2.62 -9.25 3.04
N THR A 51 3.10 -8.94 1.84
CA THR A 51 4.46 -9.28 1.41
C THR A 51 5.52 -8.54 2.23
N GLN A 52 5.32 -7.26 2.55
CA GLN A 52 6.24 -6.49 3.38
C GLN A 52 6.38 -7.07 4.80
N SER A 53 5.26 -7.55 5.36
CA SER A 53 5.22 -8.14 6.71
C SER A 53 5.99 -9.47 6.81
N LEU A 54 6.17 -10.17 5.70
CA LEU A 54 6.98 -11.40 5.64
C LEU A 54 8.48 -11.10 5.54
N ILE A 55 8.87 -9.96 4.97
CA ILE A 55 10.27 -9.55 4.83
C ILE A 55 10.84 -9.06 6.16
N THR A 56 10.07 -8.28 6.93
CA THR A 56 10.51 -7.73 8.23
C THR A 56 10.49 -8.74 9.38
N GLY A 57 9.91 -9.93 9.16
CA GLY A 57 9.87 -11.03 10.13
C GLY A 57 11.11 -11.93 10.16
N LEU A 58 12.15 -11.64 9.37
CA LEU A 58 13.42 -12.39 9.36
C LEU A 58 14.50 -11.79 10.28
N ASP A 59 14.22 -10.64 10.90
CA ASP A 59 15.18 -9.92 11.76
C ASP A 59 14.82 -9.96 13.27
N ALA A 60 13.94 -10.88 13.70
CA ALA A 60 13.50 -11.02 15.10
C ALA A 60 13.99 -12.33 15.76
#